data_AF-A0A366LYZ7-F1
#
_entry.id   AF-A0A366LYZ7-F1
#
_cell.length_a   1.000
_cell.length_b   1.000
_cell.length_c   1.000
_cell.angle_alpha   90.00
_cell.angle_beta   90.00
_cell.angle_gamma   90.00
#
_symmetry.space_group_name_H-M   'P 1'
#
loop_
_entity.id
_entity.type
_entity.pdbx_description
1 polymer ?
#
loop_
_entity_poly.entity_id
_entity_poly.type
_entity_poly.pdbx_seq_one_letter_code
_entity_poly.pdbx_strand_id
1 'polypeptide(L)' 'MSDTTQLATDASSRDPAVGLRAVRALRVLVERLETLQVENARALGWSWQDIAVQLGVTRQAVHKKYAGGRGLLRRKD' A
#
# COMPACT_ATOMS: atom_id res chain seq x y z
N MET A 1 -15.66 6.75 4.34
CA MET A 1 -16.00 5.47 3.67
C MET A 1 -16.62 5.70 2.29
N SER A 2 -17.48 6.71 2.11
CA SER A 2 -18.09 7.05 0.82
C SER A 2 -17.07 7.28 -0.32
N ASP A 3 -15.93 7.88 -0.03
CA ASP A 3 -14.89 8.16 -1.05
C ASP A 3 -14.26 6.90 -1.65
N THR A 4 -14.01 5.86 -0.85
CA THR A 4 -13.39 4.62 -1.36
C THR A 4 -14.34 3.83 -2.26
N THR A 5 -15.62 3.76 -1.87
CA THR A 5 -16.67 3.14 -2.70
C THR A 5 -16.84 3.90 -4.01
N GLN A 6 -16.85 5.24 -3.97
CA GLN A 6 -16.91 6.06 -5.17
C GLN A 6 -15.69 5.83 -6.08
N LEU A 7 -14.48 5.79 -5.52
CA LEU A 7 -13.26 5.49 -6.29
C LEU A 7 -13.31 4.10 -6.94
N ALA A 8 -13.89 3.10 -6.28
CA ALA A 8 -14.07 1.77 -6.86
C ALA A 8 -15.05 1.81 -8.05
N THR A 9 -16.15 2.56 -7.93
CA THR A 9 -17.08 2.79 -9.04
C THR A 9 -16.41 3.53 -10.20
N ASP A 10 -15.73 4.65 -9.92
CA ASP A 10 -15.05 5.47 -10.91
C ASP A 10 -13.95 4.70 -11.67
N ALA A 11 -13.28 3.75 -11.01
CA ALA A 11 -12.27 2.90 -11.63
C ALA A 11 -12.81 2.01 -12.76
N SER A 12 -14.13 1.76 -12.78
CA SER A 12 -14.85 1.04 -13.86
C SER A 12 -15.51 1.96 -14.90
N SER A 13 -15.27 3.28 -14.80
CA SER A 13 -15.79 4.25 -15.76
C SER A 13 -15.36 3.94 -17.19
N ARG A 14 -16.25 4.21 -18.15
CA ARG A 14 -15.92 4.16 -19.58
C ARG A 14 -15.08 5.34 -20.04
N ASP A 15 -14.99 6.41 -19.24
CA ASP A 15 -14.05 7.51 -19.45
C ASP A 15 -12.68 7.11 -18.87
N PRO A 16 -11.64 6.91 -19.72
CA PRO A 16 -10.32 6.51 -19.26
C PRO A 16 -9.67 7.52 -18.31
N ALA A 17 -9.96 8.82 -18.44
CA ALA A 17 -9.38 9.84 -17.57
C ALA A 17 -9.93 9.73 -16.14
N VAL A 18 -11.21 9.41 -16.00
CA VAL A 18 -11.85 9.13 -14.69
C VAL A 18 -11.30 7.83 -14.11
N GLY A 19 -11.32 6.75 -14.90
CA GLY A 19 -10.86 5.43 -14.46
C GLY A 19 -9.41 5.43 -13.98
N LEU A 20 -8.49 6.01 -14.76
CA LEU A 20 -7.06 6.06 -14.40
C LEU A 20 -6.80 6.90 -13.14
N ARG A 21 -7.52 8.01 -12.96
CA ARG A 21 -7.39 8.85 -11.77
C ARG A 21 -7.85 8.10 -10.52
N ALA A 22 -8.95 7.35 -10.64
CA ALA A 22 -9.47 6.52 -9.56
C ALA A 22 -8.54 5.36 -9.22
N VAL A 23 -8.04 4.62 -10.22
CA VAL A 23 -7.04 3.56 -10.05
C VAL A 23 -5.79 4.09 -9.35
N ARG A 24 -5.30 5.28 -9.74
CA ARG A 24 -4.15 5.91 -9.08
C ARG A 24 -4.44 6.20 -7.61
N ALA A 25 -5.61 6.77 -7.29
CA ALA A 25 -5.99 7.06 -5.91
C ALA A 25 -6.09 5.79 -5.06
N LEU A 26 -6.68 4.73 -5.59
CA LEU A 26 -6.75 3.43 -4.92
C LEU A 26 -5.37 2.82 -4.67
N ARG A 27 -4.45 2.89 -5.64
CA ARG A 27 -3.05 2.42 -5.45
C ARG A 27 -2.36 3.16 -4.31
N VAL A 28 -2.49 4.49 -4.26
CA VAL A 28 -1.92 5.29 -3.17
C VAL A 28 -2.52 4.90 -1.81
N LEU A 29 -3.83 4.66 -1.75
CA LEU A 29 -4.50 4.21 -0.52
C LEU A 29 -3.97 2.84 -0.08
N VAL A 30 -3.89 1.87 -1.01
CA VAL A 30 -3.36 0.52 -0.73
C VAL A 30 -1.92 0.59 -0.24
N GLU A 31 -1.05 1.39 -0.87
CA GLU A 31 0.34 1.55 -0.44
C GLU A 31 0.48 2.10 0.99
N ARG A 32 -0.38 3.06 1.36
CA ARG A 32 -0.41 3.62 2.72
C ARG A 32 -0.88 2.58 3.73
N LEU A 33 -1.96 1.86 3.43
CA LEU A 33 -2.48 0.81 4.30
C LEU A 33 -1.49 -0.35 4.44
N GLU A 34 -0.85 -0.77 3.35
CA GLU A 34 0.20 -1.80 3.38
C GLU A 34 1.35 -1.37 4.30
N THR A 35 1.82 -0.11 4.19
CA THR A 35 2.87 0.42 5.06
C THR A 35 2.45 0.37 6.53
N LEU A 36 1.25 0.85 6.85
CA LEU A 36 0.71 0.82 8.21
C LEU A 36 0.64 -0.61 8.77
N GLN A 37 0.17 -1.57 7.97
CA GLN A 37 0.07 -2.96 8.42
C GLN A 37 1.44 -3.62 8.57
N VAL A 38 2.41 -3.29 7.73
CA VAL A 38 3.80 -3.75 7.89
C VAL A 38 4.39 -3.20 9.20
N GLU A 39 4.18 -1.92 9.51
CA GLU A 39 4.63 -1.31 10.77
C GLU A 39 3.97 -1.98 11.98
N ASN A 40 2.66 -2.21 11.93
CA ASN A 40 1.93 -2.93 12.98
C ASN A 40 2.46 -4.36 13.17
N ALA A 41 2.67 -5.12 12.08
CA ALA A 41 3.21 -6.47 12.15
C ALA A 41 4.61 -6.49 12.77
N ARG A 42 5.46 -5.52 12.40
CA ARG A 42 6.79 -5.35 13.00
C ARG A 42 6.71 -5.01 14.49
N ALA A 43 5.77 -4.17 14.91
CA ALA A 43 5.53 -3.84 16.32
C ALA A 43 5.05 -5.07 17.13
N LEU A 44 4.30 -5.97 16.49
CA LEU A 44 3.88 -7.26 17.06
C LEU A 44 4.95 -8.35 16.99
N GLY A 45 6.18 -8.01 16.58
CA GLY A 45 7.31 -8.93 16.56
C GLY A 45 7.36 -9.88 15.36
N TRP A 46 6.50 -9.73 14.35
CA TRP A 46 6.50 -10.59 13.17
C TRP A 46 7.80 -10.46 12.40
N SER A 47 8.34 -11.57 11.89
CA SER A 47 9.55 -11.51 11.07
C SER A 47 9.27 -10.92 9.68
N TRP A 48 10.31 -10.44 9.02
CA TRP A 48 10.20 -10.02 7.61
C TRP A 48 9.73 -11.14 6.69
N GLN A 49 10.00 -12.40 7.05
CA GLN A 49 9.54 -13.56 6.29
C GLN A 49 8.02 -13.73 6.42
N ASP A 50 7.49 -13.62 7.65
CA ASP A 50 6.05 -13.77 7.90
C ASP A 50 5.23 -12.71 7.15
N ILE A 51 5.72 -11.46 7.16
CA ILE A 51 5.10 -10.36 6.42
C ILE A 51 5.18 -10.61 4.91
N ALA A 52 6.32 -11.10 4.40
CA ALA A 52 6.49 -11.38 2.98
C ALA A 52 5.51 -12.44 2.48
N VAL A 53 5.26 -13.48 3.29
CA VAL A 53 4.29 -14.54 2.98
C VAL A 53 2.88 -13.94 2.83
N GLN A 54 2.46 -13.05 3.72
CA GLN A 54 1.14 -12.42 3.65
C GLN A 54 0.99 -11.48 2.44
N LEU A 55 2.06 -10.80 2.06
CA LEU A 55 2.08 -9.90 0.90
C LEU A 55 2.31 -10.61 -0.44
N GLY A 56 2.58 -11.92 -0.44
CA GLY A 56 2.87 -12.68 -1.67
C GLY A 56 4.17 -12.24 -2.36
N VAL A 57 5.13 -11.70 -1.61
CA VAL A 57 6.42 -11.23 -2.14
C VAL A 57 7.59 -11.94 -1.46
N THR A 58 8.80 -11.74 -1.96
CA THR A 58 9.99 -12.28 -1.30
C THR A 58 10.37 -11.45 -0.06
N ARG A 59 11.04 -12.09 0.91
CA ARG A 59 11.61 -11.41 2.10
C ARG A 59 12.50 -10.23 1.72
N GLN A 60 13.31 -10.39 0.67
CA GLN A 60 14.18 -9.31 0.19
C GLN A 60 13.38 -8.14 -0.38
N ALA A 61 12.29 -8.41 -1.11
CA ALA A 61 11.44 -7.36 -1.67
C ALA A 61 10.76 -6.53 -0.57
N VAL A 62 10.15 -7.18 0.43
CA VAL A 62 9.51 -6.47 1.55
C VAL A 62 10.55 -5.70 2.38
N HIS A 63 11.70 -6.32 2.66
CA HIS A 63 12.77 -5.66 3.42
C HIS A 63 13.31 -4.43 2.67
N LYS A 64 13.57 -4.56 1.36
CA LYS A 64 14.02 -3.43 0.54
C LYS A 64 13.00 -2.30 0.51
N LYS A 65 11.71 -2.62 0.43
CA LYS A 65 10.61 -1.64 0.38
C LYS A 65 10.41 -0.91 1.72
N TYR A 66 10.49 -1.63 2.85
CA TYR A 66 10.04 -1.13 4.14
C TYR A 66 11.16 -0.89 5.18
N ALA A 67 12.26 -1.66 5.16
CA ALA A 67 13.32 -1.54 6.16
C ALA A 67 14.35 -0.43 5.83
N GLY A 68 14.51 -0.08 4.54
CA GLY A 68 15.57 0.82 4.06
C GLY A 68 15.35 2.32 4.27
N GLY A 69 14.33 2.75 5.03
CA GLY A 69 14.05 4.17 5.30
C GLY A 69 13.65 5.02 4.08
N ARG A 70 13.57 4.43 2.89
CA ARG A 70 13.04 5.04 1.64
C ARG A 70 11.55 4.74 1.41
N GLY A 71 10.82 4.35 2.46
CA GLY A 71 9.37 4.36 2.43
C GLY A 71 8.88 5.81 2.27
N LEU A 72 7.86 6.02 1.43
CA LEU A 72 7.30 7.33 1.08
C LEU A 72 6.83 8.19 2.28
N LEU A 73 6.88 7.66 3.51
CA LEU A 73 6.39 8.31 4.73
C LEU A 73 7.49 8.88 5.65
N ARG A 74 8.79 8.76 5.31
CA ARG A 74 9.87 9.42 6.05
C ARG A 74 10.34 10.70 5.36
N ARG A 75 9.41 11.60 5.06
CA ARG A 75 9.69 13.05 5.09
C ARG A 75 9.22 13.53 6.45
N LYS A 76 10.16 13.60 7.39
CA LYS A 76 9.99 14.31 8.65
C LYS A 76 10.61 15.68 8.42
N ASP A 77 9.78 16.69 8.66
CA ASP A 77 9.98 18.14 8.61
C ASP A 77 10.07 18.80 7.21
#